data_AF-A0AAY5K6J3-F1
#
_entry.id   AF-A0AAY5K6J3-F1
#
_cell.length_a   1.000
_cell.length_b   1.000
_cell.length_c   1.000
_cell.angle_alpha   90.00
_cell.angle_beta   90.00
_cell.angle_gamma   90.00
#
_symmetry.space_group_name_H-M   'P 1'
#
loop_
_entity.id
_entity.type
_entity.pdbx_description
1 polymer ?
#
loop_
_entity_poly.entity_id
_entity_poly.type
_entity_poly.pdbx_seq_one_letter_code
_entity_poly.pdbx_strand_id
1 'polypeptide(L)'
;STVLNSAVQVQCYCTCAVSCYLHLVRCSVTIKIALFHRSSLLLRPLGVQQKDQDRPYQLTARIHGSPSLYSGSGSKAASLHWTGERVVSVMLLALGPAAYYIPGPAIDYSLAAAITLHSHWGIGQVLTDYIHGESKIKVANACLFLLSTVTFAGLCYFNHNDVGICKAVALLWSK
;
A
#
# COMPACT_ATOMS: atom_id res chain seq x y z
N SER A 1 11.48 28.24 -25.83
CA SER A 1 12.41 27.27 -25.20
C SER A 1 12.02 26.88 -23.77
N THR A 2 11.66 27.83 -22.90
CA THR A 2 11.21 27.57 -21.52
C THR A 2 9.91 26.76 -21.40
N VAL A 3 8.89 27.04 -22.23
CA VAL A 3 7.62 26.28 -22.20
C VAL A 3 7.79 24.82 -22.64
N LEU A 4 8.65 24.57 -23.63
CA LEU A 4 8.98 23.21 -24.07
C LEU A 4 9.73 22.43 -22.96
N ASN A 5 10.66 23.09 -22.26
CA ASN A 5 11.36 22.49 -21.12
C ASN A 5 10.42 22.19 -19.95
N SER A 6 9.45 23.07 -19.67
CA SER A 6 8.43 22.85 -18.64
C SER A 6 7.49 21.69 -18.99
N ALA A 7 7.05 21.59 -20.25
CA ALA A 7 6.21 20.48 -20.71
C ALA A 7 6.94 19.13 -20.64
N VAL A 8 8.22 19.08 -21.02
CA VAL A 8 9.06 17.87 -20.92
C VAL A 8 9.29 17.48 -19.46
N GLN A 9 9.51 18.44 -18.56
CA GLN A 9 9.61 18.20 -17.12
C GLN A 9 8.31 17.62 -16.54
N VAL A 10 7.16 18.22 -16.84
CA VAL A 10 5.83 17.73 -16.42
C VAL A 10 5.59 16.31 -16.92
N GLN A 11 5.94 16.02 -18.17
CA GLN A 11 5.84 14.68 -18.74
C GLN A 11 6.75 13.67 -18.02
N CYS A 12 7.96 14.09 -17.62
CA CYS A 12 8.88 13.26 -16.84
C CYS A 12 8.32 12.95 -15.44
N TYR A 13 7.73 13.94 -14.75
CA TYR A 13 7.08 13.72 -13.45
C TYR A 13 5.86 12.81 -13.57
N CYS A 14 5.03 13.00 -14.60
CA CYS A 14 3.87 12.17 -14.86
C CYS A 14 4.27 10.71 -15.12
N THR A 15 5.23 10.48 -16.03
CA THR A 15 5.71 9.13 -16.34
C THR A 15 6.40 8.47 -15.15
N CYS A 16 7.19 9.21 -14.37
CA CYS A 16 7.81 8.71 -13.15
C CYS A 16 6.76 8.34 -12.09
N ALA A 17 5.76 9.20 -11.87
CA ALA A 17 4.68 8.95 -10.92
C ALA A 17 3.83 7.75 -11.34
N VAL A 18 3.47 7.64 -12.62
CA VAL A 18 2.71 6.52 -13.17
C VAL A 18 3.48 5.21 -13.06
N SER A 19 4.77 5.22 -13.40
CA SER A 19 5.64 4.05 -13.28
C SER A 19 5.78 3.62 -11.82
N CYS A 20 6.04 4.57 -10.92
CA CYS A 20 6.15 4.32 -9.48
C CYS A 20 4.84 3.75 -8.90
N TYR A 21 3.70 4.39 -9.19
CA TYR A 21 2.38 3.94 -8.76
C TYR A 21 2.09 2.53 -9.28
N LEU A 22 2.27 2.29 -10.58
CA LEU A 22 1.98 0.98 -11.17
C LEU A 22 2.90 -0.10 -10.59
N HIS A 23 4.18 0.20 -10.32
CA HIS A 23 5.11 -0.74 -9.73
C HIS A 23 4.73 -1.09 -8.29
N LEU A 24 4.36 -0.09 -7.48
CA LEU A 24 3.94 -0.27 -6.09
C LEU A 24 2.61 -1.01 -5.98
N VAL A 25 1.64 -0.70 -6.83
CA VAL A 25 0.35 -1.41 -6.87
C VAL A 25 0.53 -2.85 -7.37
N ARG A 26 1.32 -3.09 -8.42
CA ARG A 26 1.63 -4.46 -8.88
C ARG A 26 2.33 -5.28 -7.81
N CYS A 27 3.33 -4.70 -7.14
CA CYS A 27 4.01 -5.35 -6.02
C CYS A 27 3.01 -5.72 -4.91
N SER A 28 2.04 -4.85 -4.64
CA SER A 28 0.98 -5.10 -3.65
C SER A 28 0.04 -6.24 -4.04
N VAL A 29 -0.37 -6.31 -5.30
CA VAL A 29 -1.21 -7.41 -5.81
C VAL A 29 -0.47 -8.75 -5.71
N THR A 30 0.81 -8.79 -6.08
CA THR A 30 1.65 -10.00 -5.97
C THR A 30 1.82 -10.44 -4.52
N ILE A 31 2.05 -9.49 -3.59
CA ILE A 31 2.17 -9.78 -2.15
C ILE A 31 0.87 -10.36 -1.62
N LYS A 32 -0.29 -9.75 -1.93
CA LYS A 32 -1.59 -10.24 -1.44
C LYS A 32 -1.94 -11.62 -2.00
N ILE A 33 -1.72 -11.88 -3.29
CA ILE A 33 -1.94 -13.22 -3.88
C ILE A 33 -1.07 -14.28 -3.21
N ALA A 34 0.21 -13.99 -2.96
CA ALA A 34 1.11 -14.92 -2.28
C ALA A 34 0.67 -15.23 -0.85
N LEU A 35 0.11 -14.24 -0.13
CA LEU A 35 -0.44 -14.43 1.21
C LEU A 35 -1.74 -15.25 1.19
N PHE A 36 -2.67 -14.96 0.28
CA PHE A 36 -3.92 -15.71 0.15
C PHE A 36 -3.69 -17.19 -0.21
N HIS A 37 -2.76 -17.48 -1.12
CA HIS A 37 -2.41 -18.86 -1.49
C HIS A 37 -1.76 -19.64 -0.33
N ARG A 38 -1.05 -18.95 0.58
CA ARG A 38 -0.48 -19.62 1.77
C ARG A 38 -1.56 -19.96 2.79
N SER A 39 -2.56 -19.09 2.97
CA SER A 39 -3.66 -19.30 3.91
C SER A 39 -4.52 -20.52 3.56
N SER A 40 -4.74 -20.81 2.28
CA SER A 40 -5.47 -21.99 1.83
C SER A 40 -4.72 -23.32 2.02
N LEU A 41 -3.38 -23.29 2.07
CA LEU A 41 -2.54 -24.48 2.30
C LEU A 41 -2.28 -24.80 3.78
N LEU A 42 -2.70 -23.94 4.70
CA LEU A 42 -2.61 -24.15 6.15
C LEU A 42 -3.90 -24.73 6.76
N LEU A 43 -4.70 -25.49 5.99
CA LEU A 43 -5.73 -26.34 6.59
C LEU A 43 -5.04 -27.46 7.39
N ARG A 44 -5.10 -27.29 8.71
CA ARG A 44 -4.52 -28.10 9.78
C ARG A 44 -4.93 -29.58 9.65
N PRO A 45 -4.01 -30.55 9.53
CA PRO A 45 -4.36 -31.94 9.78
C PRO A 45 -4.65 -32.10 11.28
N LEU A 46 -5.80 -32.70 11.60
CA LEU A 46 -6.16 -33.12 12.95
C LEU A 46 -5.20 -34.25 13.39
N GLY A 47 -4.06 -33.86 13.95
CA GLY A 47 -3.11 -34.78 14.58
C GLY A 47 -3.51 -35.06 16.02
N VAL A 48 -3.95 -36.29 16.27
CA VAL A 48 -4.17 -36.91 17.58
C VAL A 48 -2.95 -36.70 18.48
N GLN A 49 -3.15 -36.12 19.68
CA GLN A 49 -2.08 -35.92 20.67
C GLN A 49 -2.08 -37.08 21.67
N GLN A 50 -1.06 -37.94 21.57
CA GLN A 50 -0.83 -39.07 22.45
C GLN A 50 -0.29 -38.59 23.81
N LYS A 51 -0.99 -38.98 24.87
CA LYS A 51 -0.68 -38.85 26.30
C LYS A 51 0.61 -39.62 26.66
N ASP A 52 1.58 -39.01 27.36
CA ASP A 52 2.13 -39.52 28.64
C ASP A 52 3.19 -38.61 29.33
N GLN A 53 3.16 -38.69 30.66
CA GLN A 53 4.23 -38.69 31.67
C GLN A 53 4.79 -37.40 32.34
N ASP A 54 4.80 -37.50 33.67
CA ASP A 54 4.96 -36.57 34.80
C ASP A 54 6.32 -35.87 35.12
N ARG A 55 6.19 -34.66 35.73
CA ARG A 55 6.98 -33.99 36.82
C ARG A 55 8.43 -33.46 36.56
N PRO A 56 8.97 -32.52 37.39
CA PRO A 56 8.35 -31.46 38.22
C PRO A 56 9.00 -30.03 38.07
N TYR A 57 8.31 -29.03 38.63
CA TYR A 57 8.64 -27.58 38.79
C TYR A 57 9.99 -27.03 38.26
N GLN A 58 9.92 -26.15 37.26
CA GLN A 58 10.91 -25.09 37.00
C GLN A 58 10.14 -23.79 36.79
N LEU A 59 10.08 -22.96 37.85
CA LEU A 59 9.55 -21.60 37.79
C LEU A 59 10.60 -20.68 37.14
N THR A 60 10.75 -20.85 35.84
CA THR A 60 11.37 -19.84 34.97
C THR A 60 10.23 -19.32 34.11
N ALA A 61 10.07 -18.00 34.01
CA ALA A 61 9.22 -17.39 32.99
C ALA A 61 9.82 -17.72 31.62
N ARG A 62 9.57 -18.94 31.16
CA ARG A 62 9.96 -19.43 29.85
C ARG A 62 9.01 -18.74 28.91
N ILE A 63 9.43 -17.60 28.37
CA ILE A 63 8.80 -17.03 27.19
C ILE A 63 8.74 -18.18 26.19
N HIS A 64 7.54 -18.71 25.93
CA HIS A 64 7.28 -19.69 24.88
C HIS A 64 7.48 -18.97 23.54
N GLY A 65 8.71 -18.54 23.25
CA GLY A 65 9.17 -18.43 21.88
C GLY A 65 9.27 -19.86 21.40
N SER A 66 8.21 -20.36 20.77
CA SER A 66 8.29 -21.60 20.00
C SER A 66 9.56 -21.50 19.15
N PRO A 67 10.51 -22.46 19.26
CA PRO A 67 11.65 -22.46 18.36
C PRO A 67 11.04 -22.53 16.97
N SER A 68 11.24 -21.49 16.17
CA SER A 68 10.91 -21.51 14.76
C SER A 68 11.82 -22.54 14.12
N LEU A 69 11.40 -23.81 14.18
CA LEU A 69 11.94 -24.85 13.33
C LEU A 69 11.92 -24.28 11.91
N TYR A 70 13.11 -24.18 11.36
CA TYR A 70 13.44 -23.57 10.09
C TYR A 70 12.57 -24.20 8.99
N SER A 71 11.43 -23.58 8.70
CA SER A 71 10.67 -23.84 7.48
C SER A 71 11.18 -22.84 6.45
N GLY A 72 11.86 -23.35 5.44
CA GLY A 72 12.68 -22.60 4.49
C GLY A 72 11.99 -21.40 3.85
N SER A 73 12.79 -20.38 3.53
CA SER A 73 12.42 -19.26 2.64
C SER A 73 11.13 -18.53 3.02
N GLY A 74 11.06 -18.00 4.25
CA GLY A 74 9.98 -17.10 4.66
C GLY A 74 10.03 -15.78 3.87
N SER A 75 9.12 -15.62 2.91
CA SER A 75 8.98 -14.39 2.12
C SER A 75 8.78 -13.18 3.03
N LYS A 76 9.65 -12.16 2.89
CA LYS A 76 9.57 -10.89 3.63
C LYS A 76 8.42 -9.98 3.15
N ALA A 77 7.58 -10.47 2.24
CA ALA A 77 6.47 -9.75 1.62
C ALA A 77 5.54 -9.05 2.61
N ALA A 78 5.08 -9.74 3.66
CA ALA A 78 4.18 -9.14 4.65
C ALA A 78 4.84 -8.02 5.46
N SER A 79 6.08 -8.23 5.93
CA SER A 79 6.83 -7.20 6.66
C SER A 79 7.20 -6.01 5.78
N LEU A 80 7.51 -6.24 4.50
CA LEU A 80 7.79 -5.19 3.54
C LEU A 80 6.52 -4.38 3.22
N HIS A 81 5.36 -5.04 3.09
CA HIS A 81 4.08 -4.35 2.91
C HIS A 81 3.76 -3.44 4.10
N TRP A 82 3.87 -3.96 5.33
CA TRP A 82 3.66 -3.15 6.53
C TRP A 82 4.61 -1.95 6.61
N THR A 83 5.90 -2.18 6.32
CA THR A 83 6.90 -1.09 6.30
C THR A 83 6.59 -0.07 5.21
N GLY A 84 6.19 -0.54 4.02
CA GLY A 84 5.80 0.29 2.90
C GLY A 84 4.62 1.20 3.23
N GLU A 85 3.59 0.69 3.90
CA GLU A 85 2.47 1.51 4.39
C GLU A 85 2.96 2.67 5.26
N ARG A 86 3.88 2.40 6.19
CA ARG A 86 4.43 3.44 7.08
C ARG A 86 5.24 4.48 6.29
N VAL A 87 6.06 4.04 5.34
CA VAL A 87 6.86 4.92 4.48
C VAL A 87 5.93 5.86 3.70
N VAL A 88 4.89 5.33 3.06
CA VAL A 88 3.94 6.16 2.30
C VAL A 88 3.16 7.10 3.21
N SER A 89 2.80 6.70 4.43
CA SER A 89 2.19 7.58 5.42
C SER A 89 3.09 8.75 5.82
N VAL A 90 4.37 8.49 6.10
CA VAL A 90 5.34 9.56 6.43
C VAL A 90 5.57 10.48 5.23
N MET A 91 5.67 9.92 4.03
CA MET A 91 5.79 10.72 2.81
C MET A 91 4.57 11.60 2.58
N LEU A 92 3.36 11.08 2.74
CA LEU A 92 2.13 11.86 2.61
C LEU A 92 2.06 12.98 3.67
N LEU A 93 2.47 12.68 4.90
CA LEU A 93 2.55 13.68 5.97
C LEU A 93 3.54 14.80 5.61
N ALA A 94 4.71 14.46 5.05
CA ALA A 94 5.72 15.44 4.64
C ALA A 94 5.30 16.26 3.41
N LEU A 95 4.51 15.67 2.50
CA LEU A 95 3.99 16.35 1.33
C LEU A 95 2.98 17.46 1.67
N GLY A 96 2.27 17.36 2.81
CA GLY A 96 1.37 18.40 3.30
C GLY A 96 2.02 19.79 3.43
N PRO A 97 3.05 19.97 4.30
CA PRO A 97 3.77 21.22 4.40
C PRO A 97 4.56 21.55 3.13
N ALA A 98 5.09 20.55 2.42
CA ALA A 98 5.80 20.80 1.15
C ALA A 98 4.89 21.42 0.08
N ALA A 99 3.63 21.01 0.00
CA ALA A 99 2.62 21.57 -0.91
C ALA A 99 2.32 23.04 -0.62
N TYR A 100 2.45 23.46 0.65
CA TYR A 100 2.28 24.85 1.04
C TYR A 100 3.50 25.71 0.68
N TYR A 101 4.72 25.26 1.03
CA TYR A 101 5.93 26.05 0.86
C TYR A 101 6.51 26.02 -0.57
N ILE A 102 6.38 24.90 -1.27
CA ILE A 102 7.03 24.66 -2.57
C ILE A 102 6.02 24.08 -3.57
N PRO A 103 4.93 24.81 -3.90
CA PRO A 103 3.93 24.32 -4.84
C PRO A 103 4.53 24.16 -6.24
N GLY A 104 4.21 23.04 -6.90
CA GLY A 104 4.63 22.80 -8.28
C GLY A 104 4.39 21.35 -8.73
N PRO A 105 4.66 21.05 -10.01
CA PRO A 105 4.31 19.77 -10.62
C PRO A 105 4.89 18.56 -9.89
N ALA A 106 6.14 18.65 -9.40
CA ALA A 106 6.77 17.58 -8.64
C ALA A 106 5.97 17.23 -7.38
N ILE A 107 5.51 18.23 -6.62
CA ILE A 107 4.70 18.03 -5.42
C ILE A 107 3.29 17.57 -5.80
N ASP A 108 2.68 18.14 -6.85
CA ASP A 108 1.35 17.75 -7.31
C ASP A 108 1.27 16.27 -7.73
N TYR A 109 2.24 15.79 -8.52
CA TYR A 109 2.29 14.37 -8.92
C TYR A 109 2.65 13.46 -7.75
N SER A 110 3.54 13.90 -6.85
CA SER A 110 3.88 13.14 -5.64
C SER A 110 2.67 13.01 -4.71
N LEU A 111 1.89 14.07 -4.55
CA LEU A 111 0.68 14.12 -3.75
C LEU A 111 -0.41 13.22 -4.36
N ALA A 112 -0.60 13.28 -5.69
CA ALA A 112 -1.51 12.38 -6.40
C ALA A 112 -1.17 10.90 -6.16
N ALA A 113 0.12 10.54 -6.27
CA ALA A 113 0.59 9.17 -6.04
C ALA A 113 0.44 8.75 -4.58
N ALA A 114 0.90 9.58 -3.63
CA ALA A 114 0.90 9.28 -2.21
C ALA A 114 -0.52 9.16 -1.64
N ILE A 115 -1.42 10.11 -1.95
CA ILE A 115 -2.83 10.06 -1.50
C ILE A 115 -3.49 8.79 -2.03
N THR A 116 -3.36 8.51 -3.33
CA THR A 116 -4.04 7.35 -3.93
C THR A 116 -3.49 6.05 -3.36
N LEU A 117 -2.16 5.90 -3.26
CA LEU A 117 -1.54 4.67 -2.77
C LEU A 117 -1.82 4.43 -1.29
N HIS A 118 -1.73 5.48 -0.45
CA HIS A 118 -2.07 5.41 0.96
C HIS A 118 -3.53 4.96 1.15
N SER A 119 -4.45 5.56 0.37
CA SER A 119 -5.88 5.22 0.41
C SER A 119 -6.13 3.79 -0.08
N HIS A 120 -5.46 3.35 -1.15
CA HIS A 120 -5.58 1.99 -1.69
C HIS A 120 -5.20 0.93 -0.66
N TRP A 121 -4.07 1.10 0.04
CA TRP A 121 -3.67 0.18 1.10
C TRP A 121 -4.57 0.26 2.33
N GLY A 122 -4.94 1.47 2.77
CA GLY A 122 -5.83 1.67 3.91
C GLY A 122 -7.20 1.02 3.72
N ILE A 123 -7.86 1.26 2.58
CA ILE A 123 -9.13 0.62 2.24
C ILE A 123 -8.94 -0.89 2.05
N GLY A 124 -7.79 -1.32 1.54
CA GLY A 124 -7.44 -2.73 1.45
C GLY A 124 -7.41 -3.46 2.79
N GLN A 125 -7.07 -2.78 3.90
CA GLN A 125 -7.16 -3.35 5.25
C GLN A 125 -8.61 -3.45 5.70
N VAL A 126 -9.40 -2.37 5.55
CA VAL A 126 -10.86 -2.37 5.83
C VAL A 126 -11.55 -3.51 5.09
N LEU A 127 -11.20 -3.71 3.82
CA LEU A 127 -11.76 -4.77 3.01
C LEU A 127 -11.45 -6.16 3.59
N THR A 128 -10.21 -6.37 4.06
CA THR A 128 -9.75 -7.63 4.63
C THR A 128 -10.41 -7.91 5.97
N ASP A 129 -10.66 -6.87 6.77
CA ASP A 129 -11.25 -7.00 8.11
C ASP A 129 -12.76 -7.26 8.09
N TYR A 130 -13.48 -6.73 7.08
CA TYR A 130 -14.95 -6.74 7.08
C TYR A 130 -15.59 -7.61 5.99
N ILE A 131 -14.94 -7.85 4.85
CA ILE A 131 -15.53 -8.65 3.77
C ILE A 131 -15.07 -10.09 3.86
N HIS A 132 -16.00 -10.97 4.17
CA HIS A 132 -15.76 -12.40 4.33
C HIS A 132 -16.31 -13.18 3.14
N GLY A 133 -15.48 -14.05 2.55
CA GLY A 133 -15.86 -14.95 1.46
C GLY A 133 -15.07 -14.67 0.17
N GLU A 134 -14.44 -15.71 -0.35
CA GLU A 134 -13.46 -15.65 -1.45
C GLU A 134 -13.96 -14.88 -2.68
N SER A 135 -15.22 -15.10 -3.09
CA SER A 135 -15.81 -14.41 -4.24
C SER A 135 -15.99 -12.92 -4.00
N LYS A 136 -16.51 -12.53 -2.84
CA LYS A 136 -16.71 -11.12 -2.45
C LYS A 136 -15.39 -10.39 -2.27
N ILE A 137 -14.40 -11.04 -1.64
CA ILE A 137 -13.04 -10.51 -1.48
C ILE A 137 -12.41 -10.23 -2.84
N LYS A 138 -12.52 -11.16 -3.79
CA LYS A 138 -11.98 -11.00 -5.14
C LYS A 138 -12.63 -9.82 -5.88
N VAL A 139 -13.96 -9.75 -5.87
CA VAL A 139 -14.72 -8.66 -6.51
C VAL A 139 -14.37 -7.32 -5.88
N ALA A 140 -14.37 -7.23 -4.56
CA ALA A 140 -14.10 -5.99 -3.86
C ALA A 140 -12.65 -5.50 -4.07
N ASN A 141 -11.66 -6.42 -4.11
CA ASN A 141 -10.28 -6.05 -4.46
C ASN A 141 -10.17 -5.57 -5.91
N ALA A 142 -10.91 -6.16 -6.85
CA ALA A 142 -10.95 -5.70 -8.23
C ALA A 142 -11.57 -4.30 -8.35
N CYS A 143 -12.68 -4.05 -7.64
CA CYS A 143 -13.30 -2.72 -7.56
C CYS A 143 -12.35 -1.69 -6.94
N LEU A 144 -11.65 -2.04 -5.86
CA LEU A 144 -10.67 -1.18 -5.22
C LEU A 144 -9.51 -0.85 -6.16
N PHE A 145 -8.99 -1.83 -6.89
CA PHE A 145 -7.94 -1.61 -7.88
C PHE A 145 -8.40 -0.67 -9.01
N LEU A 146 -9.61 -0.88 -9.54
CA LEU A 146 -10.19 -0.03 -10.57
C LEU A 146 -10.38 1.40 -10.04
N LEU A 147 -10.99 1.54 -8.86
CA LEU A 147 -11.23 2.83 -8.23
C LEU A 147 -9.93 3.61 -8.04
N SER A 148 -8.91 2.99 -7.43
CA SER A 148 -7.62 3.64 -7.22
C SER A 148 -6.94 4.01 -8.55
N THR A 149 -7.02 3.16 -9.57
CA THR A 149 -6.46 3.46 -10.90
C THR A 149 -7.15 4.66 -11.54
N VAL A 150 -8.48 4.71 -11.50
CA VAL A 150 -9.27 5.84 -12.01
C VAL A 150 -8.98 7.12 -11.24
N THR A 151 -8.91 7.05 -9.90
CA THR A 151 -8.55 8.19 -9.05
C THR A 151 -7.16 8.72 -9.40
N PHE A 152 -6.15 7.86 -9.47
CA PHE A 152 -4.79 8.28 -9.80
C PHE A 152 -4.71 8.87 -11.21
N ALA A 153 -5.32 8.22 -12.21
CA ALA A 153 -5.37 8.74 -13.57
C ALA A 153 -6.07 10.10 -13.65
N GLY A 154 -7.20 10.26 -12.93
CA GLY A 154 -7.92 11.52 -12.83
C GLY A 154 -7.08 12.64 -12.21
N LEU A 155 -6.35 12.35 -11.13
CA LEU A 155 -5.45 13.32 -10.50
C LEU A 155 -4.25 13.66 -11.40
N CYS A 156 -3.67 12.69 -12.10
CA CYS A 156 -2.61 12.93 -13.08
C CYS A 156 -3.11 13.77 -14.27
N TYR A 157 -4.33 13.49 -14.74
CA TYR A 157 -4.97 14.26 -15.80
C TYR A 157 -5.21 15.70 -15.35
N PHE A 158 -5.73 15.90 -14.14
CA PHE A 158 -5.94 17.21 -13.53
C PHE A 158 -4.62 17.98 -13.38
N ASN A 159 -3.55 17.32 -12.93
CA ASN A 159 -2.22 17.94 -12.84
C ASN A 159 -1.61 18.30 -14.19
N HIS A 160 -2.00 17.61 -15.27
CA HIS A 160 -1.44 17.84 -16.60
C HIS A 160 -2.21 18.86 -17.42
N ASN A 161 -3.55 18.80 -17.35
CA ASN A 161 -4.45 19.55 -18.23
C ASN A 161 -5.17 20.70 -17.52
N ASP A 162 -5.05 20.79 -16.20
CA ASP A 162 -5.67 21.82 -15.37
C ASP A 162 -4.59 22.50 -14.49
N VAL A 163 -5.02 23.29 -13.49
CA VAL A 163 -4.15 24.10 -12.64
C VAL A 163 -3.24 23.28 -11.70
N GLY A 164 -3.54 22.00 -11.46
CA GLY A 164 -2.83 21.15 -10.49
C GLY A 164 -3.33 21.26 -9.05
N ILE A 165 -3.12 20.22 -8.25
CA ILE A 165 -3.74 20.07 -6.92
C ILE A 165 -3.41 21.23 -5.98
N CYS A 166 -2.13 21.59 -5.83
CA CYS A 166 -1.68 22.65 -4.92
C CYS A 166 -2.33 23.98 -5.28
N LYS A 167 -2.34 24.33 -6.58
CA LYS A 167 -2.94 25.59 -7.04
C LYS A 167 -4.46 25.56 -6.95
N ALA A 168 -5.10 24.43 -7.24
CA ALA A 168 -6.54 24.26 -7.09
C ALA A 168 -7.00 24.49 -5.66
N VAL A 169 -6.29 23.93 -4.67
CA VAL A 169 -6.58 24.16 -3.25
C VAL A 169 -6.39 25.64 -2.88
N ALA A 170 -5.32 26.28 -3.36
CA ALA A 170 -5.09 27.70 -3.12
C ALA A 170 -6.21 28.58 -3.72
N LEU A 171 -6.66 28.28 -4.93
CA LEU A 171 -7.77 28.99 -5.58
C LEU A 171 -9.10 28.77 -4.84
N LEU A 172 -9.36 27.54 -4.40
CA LEU A 172 -10.54 27.19 -3.61
C LEU A 172 -10.59 27.97 -2.29
N TRP A 173 -9.44 28.13 -1.62
CA TRP A 173 -9.35 28.84 -0.34
C TRP A 173 -9.24 30.35 -0.46
N SER A 174 -8.99 30.87 -1.67
CA SER A 174 -9.00 32.31 -1.97
C SER A 174 -10.39 32.84 -2.33
N LYS A 175 -11.39 31.95 -2.35
CA LYS A 175 -12.80 32.27 -2.58
C LYS A 175 -13.51 32.46 -1.25
#